data_AF-A0A523Z3J6-F1
#
_entry.id   AF-A0A523Z3J6-F1
#
_cell.length_a   1.000
_cell.length_b   1.000
_cell.length_c   1.000
_cell.angle_alpha   90.00
_cell.angle_beta   90.00
_cell.angle_gamma   90.00
#
_symmetry.space_group_name_H-M   'P 1'
#
loop_
_entity.id
_entity.type
_entity.pdbx_description
1 polymer ?
#
loop_
_entity_poly.entity_id
_entity_poly.type
_entity_poly.pdbx_seq_one_letter_code
_entity_poly.pdbx_strand_id
1 'polypeptide(L)'
;MNEEERARKLSDAIDTMLQGKEPELELDDDDLIELLRIAQLRRRAGQALADAAPAHQELLWRELQARMVARKMENGTETEPHPHKRTPP
;
A
#
# COMPACT_ATOMS: atom_id res chain seq x y z
N MET A 1 18.21 4.29 34.59
CA MET A 1 17.34 3.31 33.92
C MET A 1 18.23 2.32 33.18
N ASN A 2 17.95 1.02 33.28
CA ASN A 2 18.69 0.03 32.48
C ASN A 2 18.12 -0.05 31.05
N GLU A 3 18.82 -0.73 30.15
CA GLU A 3 18.43 -0.79 28.73
C GLU A 3 17.12 -1.56 28.50
N GLU A 4 16.80 -2.54 29.35
CA GLU A 4 15.55 -3.30 29.25
C GLU A 4 14.33 -2.46 29.64
N GLU A 5 14.46 -1.65 30.70
CA GLU A 5 13.47 -0.67 31.12
C GLU A 5 13.25 0.41 30.05
N ARG A 6 14.34 0.90 29.43
CA ARG A 6 14.27 1.84 28.30
C ARG A 6 13.48 1.26 27.14
N ALA A 7 13.81 0.03 26.74
CA ALA A 7 13.11 -0.65 25.65
C ALA A 7 11.62 -0.86 25.95
N ARG A 8 11.30 -1.24 27.20
CA ARG A 8 9.91 -1.43 27.63
C ARG A 8 9.12 -0.13 27.61
N LYS A 9 9.64 0.95 28.18
CA LYS A 9 9.00 2.28 28.14
C LYS A 9 8.76 2.75 26.72
N LEU A 10 9.74 2.59 25.82
CA LEU A 10 9.58 2.96 24.41
C LEU A 10 8.53 2.10 23.71
N SER A 11 8.51 0.78 23.98
CA SER A 11 7.50 -0.13 23.43
C SER A 11 6.09 0.26 23.85
N ASP A 12 5.88 0.49 25.14
CA ASP A 12 4.57 0.86 25.70
C ASP A 12 4.07 2.20 25.13
N ALA A 13 4.99 3.16 24.93
CA ALA A 13 4.72 4.45 24.29
C ALA A 13 4.31 4.28 22.81
N ILE A 14 5.01 3.42 22.06
CA ILE A 14 4.66 3.12 20.67
C ILE A 14 3.30 2.43 20.60
N ASP A 15 3.01 1.47 21.47
CA ASP A 15 1.71 0.79 21.52
C ASP A 15 0.57 1.77 21.83
N THR A 16 0.78 2.67 22.78
CA THR A 16 -0.16 3.76 23.10
C THR A 16 -0.40 4.67 21.88
N MET A 17 0.66 5.04 21.16
CA MET A 17 0.58 5.81 19.93
C MET A 17 -0.19 5.05 18.82
N LEU A 18 0.01 3.75 18.69
CA LEU A 18 -0.71 2.91 17.71
C LEU A 18 -2.20 2.80 18.04
N GLN A 19 -2.58 2.86 19.32
CA GLN A 19 -3.98 2.99 19.77
C GLN A 19 -4.58 4.39 19.51
N GLY A 20 -3.81 5.34 18.98
CA GLY A 20 -4.27 6.70 18.69
C GLY A 20 -4.29 7.63 19.91
N LYS A 21 -3.65 7.23 21.00
CA LYS A 21 -3.47 8.05 22.21
C LYS A 21 -2.12 8.77 22.18
N GLU A 22 -2.00 9.84 22.94
CA GLU A 22 -0.72 10.52 23.13
C GLU A 22 0.11 9.74 24.17
N PRO A 23 1.32 9.26 23.80
CA PRO A 23 2.17 8.56 24.74
C PRO A 23 2.83 9.53 25.71
N GLU A 24 2.74 9.23 27.00
CA GLU A 24 3.48 9.92 28.05
C GLU A 24 4.89 9.32 28.12
N LEU A 25 5.90 10.09 27.74
CA LEU A 25 7.28 9.79 28.09
C LEU A 25 7.73 10.75 29.18
N GLU A 26 8.37 10.19 30.21
CA GLU A 26 9.15 10.99 31.14
C GLU A 26 10.24 11.71 30.32
N LEU A 27 10.25 13.04 30.41
CA LEU A 27 11.03 13.95 29.58
C LEU A 27 12.54 13.94 29.91
N ASP A 28 13.03 12.92 30.61
CA ASP A 28 14.39 12.86 31.15
C ASP A 28 15.37 12.02 30.31
N ASP A 29 14.91 11.35 29.26
CA ASP A 29 15.73 10.54 28.35
C ASP A 29 15.59 11.03 26.90
N ASP A 30 16.51 11.92 26.49
CA ASP A 30 16.53 12.56 25.17
C ASP A 30 16.55 11.54 24.01
N ASP A 31 17.28 10.43 24.14
CA ASP A 31 17.34 9.39 23.10
C ASP A 31 15.96 8.72 22.90
N LEU A 32 15.27 8.43 24.01
CA LEU A 32 13.94 7.82 23.97
C LEU A 32 12.92 8.77 23.33
N ILE A 33 13.03 10.07 23.61
CA ILE A 33 12.23 11.12 22.98
C ILE A 33 12.49 11.14 21.47
N GLU A 34 13.74 11.08 21.03
CA GLU A 34 14.08 11.04 19.60
C GLU A 34 13.53 9.79 18.91
N LEU A 35 13.66 8.62 19.52
CA LEU A 35 13.11 7.37 18.99
C LEU A 35 11.59 7.42 18.86
N LEU A 36 10.90 8.01 19.84
CA LEU A 36 9.45 8.21 19.75
C LEU A 36 9.09 9.18 18.60
N ARG A 37 9.84 10.28 18.42
CA ARG A 37 9.62 11.22 17.30
C ARG A 37 9.77 10.52 15.94
N ILE A 38 10.77 9.64 15.80
CA ILE A 38 10.94 8.82 14.59
C ILE A 38 9.72 7.91 14.38
N ALA A 39 9.23 7.26 15.44
CA ALA A 39 8.05 6.41 15.37
C ALA A 39 6.80 7.20 14.94
N GLN A 40 6.58 8.40 15.48
CA GLN A 40 5.50 9.30 15.10
C GLN A 40 5.57 9.70 13.62
N LEU A 41 6.76 10.04 13.12
CA LEU A 41 6.97 10.38 11.72
C LEU A 41 6.64 9.22 10.80
N ARG A 42 7.12 8.00 11.13
CA ARG A 42 6.83 6.78 10.36
C ARG A 42 5.34 6.47 10.34
N ARG A 43 4.65 6.62 11.48
CA ARG A 43 3.20 6.42 11.55
C ARG A 43 2.47 7.39 10.62
N ARG A 44 2.80 8.69 10.67
CA ARG A 44 2.18 9.71 9.80
C ARG A 44 2.42 9.42 8.32
N ALA A 45 3.64 9.02 7.95
CA ALA A 45 3.97 8.63 6.58
C ALA A 45 3.17 7.39 6.13
N GLY A 46 3.06 6.38 6.99
CA GLY A 46 2.28 5.18 6.73
C GLY A 46 0.78 5.46 6.57
N GLN A 47 0.22 6.37 7.39
CA GLN A 47 -1.17 6.82 7.26
C GLN A 47 -1.39 7.56 5.94
N ALA A 48 -0.52 8.52 5.60
CA ALA A 48 -0.62 9.23 4.33
C ALA A 48 -0.54 8.28 3.12
N LEU A 49 0.29 7.25 3.19
CA LEU A 49 0.38 6.23 2.14
C LEU A 49 -0.88 5.36 2.08
N ALA A 50 -1.41 4.94 3.23
CA ALA A 50 -2.64 4.16 3.31
C ALA A 50 -3.84 4.96 2.76
N ASP A 51 -3.91 6.26 3.03
CA ASP A 51 -4.95 7.14 2.50
C ASP A 51 -4.85 7.31 0.97
N ALA A 52 -3.62 7.25 0.41
CA ALA A 52 -3.38 7.33 -1.03
C ALA A 52 -3.59 5.98 -1.78
N ALA A 53 -3.56 4.86 -1.06
CA ALA A 53 -3.62 3.52 -1.64
C ALA A 53 -4.94 3.22 -2.41
N PRO A 54 -6.14 3.60 -1.94
CA PRO A 54 -7.38 3.37 -2.66
C PRO A 54 -7.40 4.02 -4.06
N ALA A 55 -6.91 5.26 -4.16
CA ALA A 55 -6.81 5.96 -5.44
C ALA A 55 -5.88 5.24 -6.43
N HIS A 56 -4.78 4.68 -5.93
CA HIS A 56 -3.87 3.88 -6.74
C HIS A 56 -4.48 2.54 -7.16
N GLN A 57 -5.23 1.89 -6.27
CA GLN A 57 -5.93 0.64 -6.57
C GLN A 57 -6.99 0.81 -7.66
N GLU A 58 -7.77 1.89 -7.62
CA GLU A 58 -8.76 2.17 -8.67
C GLU A 58 -8.12 2.41 -10.05
N LEU A 59 -7.01 3.15 -10.10
CA LEU A 59 -6.27 3.38 -11.34
C LEU A 59 -5.73 2.08 -11.93
N LEU A 60 -5.13 1.23 -11.10
CA LEU A 60 -4.63 -0.08 -11.51
C LEU A 60 -5.77 -0.99 -11.99
N TRP A 61 -6.93 -0.94 -11.33
CA TRP A 61 -8.09 -1.72 -11.73
C TRP A 61 -8.64 -1.29 -13.09
N ARG A 62 -8.73 0.03 -13.33
CA ARG A 62 -9.14 0.58 -14.65
C ARG A 62 -8.19 0.17 -15.76
N GLU A 63 -6.89 0.28 -15.52
CA GLU A 63 -5.86 -0.14 -16.48
C GLU A 63 -5.95 -1.64 -16.79
N LEU A 64 -6.13 -2.48 -15.76
CA LEU A 64 -6.32 -3.92 -15.93
C LEU A 64 -7.57 -4.22 -16.77
N GLN A 65 -8.70 -3.57 -16.48
CA GLN A 65 -9.94 -3.72 -17.25
C GLN A 65 -9.75 -3.33 -18.72
N ALA A 66 -9.09 -2.20 -18.99
CA ALA A 66 -8.80 -1.76 -20.35
C ALA A 66 -7.96 -2.81 -21.12
N ARG A 67 -6.93 -3.36 -20.48
CA ARG A 67 -6.09 -4.42 -21.08
C ARG A 67 -6.87 -5.71 -21.33
N MET A 68 -7.77 -6.10 -20.43
CA MET A 68 -8.62 -7.28 -20.62
C MET A 68 -9.58 -7.11 -21.81
N VAL A 69 -10.14 -5.92 -21.99
CA VAL A 69 -11.01 -5.60 -23.13
C VAL A 69 -10.20 -5.62 -24.43
N ALA A 70 -9.03 -4.97 -24.47
CA ALA A 70 -8.16 -4.96 -25.64
C ALA A 70 -7.78 -6.38 -26.09
N ARG A 71 -7.36 -7.24 -25.15
CA ARG A 71 -7.04 -8.65 -25.44
C ARG A 71 -8.23 -9.46 -25.97
N LYS A 72 -9.44 -9.19 -25.48
CA LYS A 72 -10.66 -9.85 -26.00
C LYS A 72 -10.97 -9.41 -27.44
N MET A 73 -10.71 -8.15 -27.77
CA MET A 73 -10.91 -7.63 -29.13
C MET A 73 -9.87 -8.17 -30.11
N GLU A 74 -8.60 -8.27 -29.69
CA GLU A 74 -7.54 -8.89 -30.48
C GLU A 74 -7.85 -10.37 -30.81
N ASN A 75 -8.25 -11.16 -29.81
CA ASN A 75 -8.60 -12.58 -30.01
C ASN A 75 -9.93 -12.81 -30.77
N GLY A 76 -10.77 -11.78 -30.92
CA GLY A 76 -12.06 -11.88 -31.64
C GLY A 76 -11.96 -11.65 -33.14
N THR A 77 -10.80 -11.20 -33.64
CA THR A 77 -10.59 -10.87 -35.06
C THR A 77 -9.94 -11.98 -35.88
N GLU A 78 -9.59 -13.12 -35.27
CA GLU A 78 -8.92 -14.25 -35.93
C GLU A 78 -9.87 -15.34 -36.49
N THR A 79 -11.19 -15.18 -36.36
CA THR A 79 -12.17 -16.16 -36.87
C THR A 79 -13.19 -15.52 -37.82
N GLU A 80 -12.74 -14.94 -38.93
CA GLU A 80 -13.56 -14.93 -40.15
C GLU A 80 -13.10 -16.08 -41.05
N PRO A 81 -13.94 -17.12 -41.26
CA PRO A 81 -13.58 -18.22 -42.15
C PRO A 81 -13.56 -17.68 -43.58
N HIS A 82 -12.38 -17.64 -44.17
CA HIS A 82 -12.18 -17.26 -45.56
C HIS A 82 -12.98 -18.24 -46.45
N PRO A 83 -13.93 -17.78 -47.29
CA PRO A 83 -14.72 -18.69 -48.10
C PRO A 83 -13.82 -19.25 -49.19
N HIS A 84 -13.48 -20.54 -49.08
CA HIS A 84 -12.85 -21.30 -50.16
C HIS A 84 -13.76 -21.24 -51.39
N LYS A 85 -13.38 -20.38 -52.34
CA LYS A 85 -13.99 -20.34 -53.66
C LYS A 85 -13.76 -21.70 -54.33
N ARG A 86 -14.82 -22.48 -54.48
CA ARG A 86 -14.84 -23.62 -55.40
C ARG A 86 -14.78 -23.06 -56.81
N THR A 87 -13.73 -23.38 -57.55
CA THR A 87 -13.68 -23.20 -59.00
C THR A 87 -13.93 -24.55 -59.69
N PRO A 88 -15.02 -24.71 -60.47
CA PRO A 88 -15.10 -25.71 -61.54
C PRO A 88 -14.32 -25.16 -62.77
N PRO A 89 -13.93 -25.96 -63.78
CA PRO A 89 -14.56 -27.18 -64.31
C PRO A 89 -13.66 -28.44 -64.34
#